data_AF-A0A920NYL2-F1
#
_entry.id   AF-A0A920NYL2-F1
#
_cell.length_a   1.000
_cell.length_b   1.000
_cell.length_c   1.000
_cell.angle_alpha   90.00
_cell.angle_beta   90.00
_cell.angle_gamma   90.00
#
_symmetry.space_group_name_H-M   'P 1'
#
loop_
_entity.id
_entity.type
_entity.pdbx_description
1 polymer ?
#
loop_
_entity_poly.entity_id
_entity_poly.type
_entity_poly.pdbx_seq_one_letter_code
_entity_poly.pdbx_strand_id
1 'polypeptide(L)'
;MLILKTKSMLAAIEETSRRRKKQLQYNKENNITPVSIKKSIEEIIDSTAEQDHVTIPIDNVKQLVGKDLEIHIKELEKKMNTFASNLEFEDAATVRDEINRLKAKQMGLNKKALER
;
A
#
# COMPACT_ATOMS: atom_id res chain seq x y z
N MET A 1 -15.79 37.59 3.72
CA MET A 1 -14.67 36.64 3.60
C MET A 1 -14.44 36.33 2.12
N LEU A 2 -13.69 37.20 1.42
CA LEU A 2 -13.30 36.93 0.03
C LEU A 2 -12.11 35.96 0.04
N ILE A 3 -12.31 34.77 -0.52
CA ILE A 3 -11.21 33.86 -0.83
C ILE A 3 -10.46 34.50 -2.01
N LEU A 4 -9.33 35.16 -1.74
CA LEU A 4 -8.40 35.63 -2.78
C LEU A 4 -7.76 34.40 -3.44
N LYS A 5 -8.44 33.81 -4.43
CA LYS A 5 -7.87 32.77 -5.28
C LYS A 5 -6.86 33.42 -6.23
N THR A 6 -5.65 32.87 -6.28
CA THR A 6 -4.62 33.36 -7.22
C THR A 6 -5.06 33.08 -8.66
N LYS A 7 -4.52 33.83 -9.62
CA LYS A 7 -4.81 33.63 -11.05
C LYS A 7 -4.53 32.18 -11.51
N SER A 8 -3.45 31.58 -11.01
CA SER A 8 -3.10 30.19 -11.32
C SER A 8 -4.11 29.19 -10.76
N MET A 9 -4.62 29.41 -9.55
CA MET A 9 -5.69 28.57 -8.98
C MET A 9 -6.99 28.68 -9.77
N LEU A 10 -7.36 29.89 -10.19
CA LEU A 10 -8.55 30.12 -11.01
C LEU A 10 -8.45 29.37 -12.35
N ALA A 11 -7.33 29.49 -13.04
CA ALA A 11 -7.08 28.77 -14.29
C ALA A 11 -7.15 27.24 -14.11
N ALA A 12 -6.56 26.70 -13.04
CA ALA A 12 -6.62 25.27 -12.75
C ALA A 12 -8.06 24.78 -12.47
N ILE A 13 -8.85 25.56 -11.72
CA ILE A 13 -10.25 25.25 -11.41
C ILE A 13 -11.10 25.29 -12.69
N GLU A 14 -10.92 26.29 -13.53
CA GLU A 14 -11.64 26.43 -14.80
C GLU A 14 -11.32 25.27 -15.76
N GLU A 15 -10.03 24.93 -15.91
CA GLU A 15 -9.62 23.83 -16.78
C GLU A 15 -10.13 22.46 -16.26
N THR A 16 -10.11 22.26 -14.94
CA THR A 16 -10.69 21.06 -14.30
C THR A 16 -12.19 20.97 -14.59
N SER A 17 -12.91 22.09 -14.45
CA SER A 17 -14.35 22.16 -14.68
C SER A 17 -14.71 21.91 -16.14
N ARG A 18 -13.93 22.49 -17.07
CA ARG A 18 -14.07 22.28 -18.53
C ARG A 18 -13.89 20.81 -18.90
N ARG A 19 -12.84 20.15 -18.39
CA ARG A 19 -12.60 18.71 -18.62
C ARG A 19 -13.72 17.84 -18.06
N ARG A 20 -14.14 18.11 -16.82
CA ARG A 20 -15.20 17.35 -16.16
C ARG A 20 -16.52 17.43 -16.92
N LYS A 21 -16.88 18.62 -17.43
CA LYS A 21 -18.10 18.79 -18.25
C LYS A 21 -18.05 17.93 -19.52
N LYS A 22 -16.90 17.90 -20.22
CA LYS A 22 -16.72 17.06 -21.41
C LYS A 22 -16.82 15.57 -21.08
N GLN A 23 -16.20 15.13 -19.98
CA GLN A 23 -16.27 13.74 -19.52
C GLN A 23 -17.70 13.31 -19.18
N LEU A 24 -18.45 14.14 -18.45
CA LEU A 24 -19.85 13.84 -18.10
C LEU A 24 -20.75 13.77 -19.34
N GLN A 25 -20.55 14.68 -20.31
CA GLN A 25 -21.31 14.65 -21.55
C GLN A 25 -21.02 13.37 -22.35
N TYR A 26 -19.74 13.04 -22.53
CA TYR A 26 -19.33 11.81 -23.21
C TYR A 26 -19.88 10.57 -22.52
N ASN A 27 -19.79 10.50 -21.19
CA ASN A 27 -20.32 9.38 -20.41
C ASN A 27 -21.84 9.24 -20.58
N LYS A 28 -22.57 10.36 -20.59
CA LYS A 28 -24.03 10.36 -20.80
C LYS A 28 -24.40 9.91 -22.20
N GLU A 29 -23.69 10.39 -23.23
CA GLU A 29 -23.92 10.00 -24.63
C GLU A 29 -23.62 8.52 -24.89
N ASN A 30 -22.65 7.95 -24.16
CA ASN A 30 -22.19 6.57 -24.35
C ASN A 30 -22.70 5.60 -23.27
N ASN A 31 -23.62 6.03 -22.40
CA ASN A 31 -24.14 5.24 -21.27
C ASN A 31 -23.03 4.64 -20.35
N ILE A 32 -21.93 5.36 -20.15
CA ILE A 32 -20.81 4.94 -19.31
C ILE A 32 -21.05 5.37 -17.87
N THR A 33 -21.09 4.40 -16.95
CA THR A 33 -21.08 4.67 -15.51
C THR A 33 -19.62 4.72 -15.02
N PRO A 34 -19.14 5.85 -14.46
CA PRO A 34 -17.77 5.94 -13.98
C PRO A 34 -17.58 5.05 -12.74
N VAL A 35 -16.57 4.18 -12.79
CA VAL A 35 -16.16 3.31 -11.68
C VAL A 35 -14.68 3.49 -11.39
N SER A 36 -14.28 3.32 -10.13
CA SER A 36 -12.85 3.30 -9.78
C SER A 36 -12.20 2.06 -10.38
N ILE A 37 -11.05 2.23 -11.02
CA ILE A 37 -10.24 1.12 -11.48
C ILE A 37 -9.71 0.38 -10.25
N LYS A 38 -10.09 -0.89 -10.07
CA LYS A 38 -9.45 -1.80 -9.11
C LYS A 38 -8.40 -2.59 -9.88
N LYS A 39 -7.12 -2.38 -9.58
CA LYS A 39 -6.03 -3.23 -10.07
C LYS A 39 -5.64 -4.17 -8.94
N SER A 40 -5.80 -5.47 -9.12
CA SER A 40 -5.26 -6.47 -8.19
C SER A 40 -3.75 -6.46 -8.33
N ILE A 41 -3.03 -6.04 -7.29
CA ILE A 41 -1.56 -6.05 -7.29
C ILE A 41 -1.03 -7.50 -7.22
N GLU A 42 -1.81 -8.40 -6.62
CA GLU A 42 -1.48 -9.83 -6.46
C GLU A 42 -1.25 -10.54 -7.80
N GLU A 43 -2.06 -10.24 -8.83
CA GLU A 43 -2.01 -10.94 -10.12
C GLU A 43 -0.71 -10.64 -10.91
N ILE A 44 -0.03 -9.53 -10.61
CA ILE A 44 1.25 -9.18 -11.25
C ILE A 44 2.42 -9.91 -10.55
N ILE A 45 2.33 -10.10 -9.23
CA ILE A 45 3.41 -10.68 -8.42
C ILE A 45 3.42 -12.21 -8.49
N ASP A 46 2.25 -12.85 -8.60
CA ASP A 46 2.16 -14.32 -8.67
C ASP A 46 2.90 -14.93 -9.87
N SER A 47 2.99 -14.21 -11.00
CA SER A 47 3.69 -14.71 -12.19
C SER A 47 5.22 -14.82 -12.03
N THR A 48 5.80 -14.24 -10.97
CA THR A 48 7.25 -14.16 -10.74
C THR A 48 7.72 -14.79 -9.42
N ALA A 49 6.81 -15.25 -8.56
CA ALA A 49 7.14 -15.75 -7.21
C ALA A 49 7.05 -17.28 -7.05
N GLU A 50 6.90 -18.05 -8.14
CA GLU A 50 6.89 -19.52 -8.15
C GLU A 50 8.30 -20.15 -7.95
N GLN A 51 9.23 -19.49 -7.27
CA GLN A 51 10.48 -20.12 -6.83
C GLN A 51 10.77 -19.82 -5.35
N ASP A 52 10.49 -20.84 -4.55
CA ASP A 52 11.22 -21.23 -3.34
C ASP A 52 11.00 -20.38 -2.08
N HIS A 53 9.83 -20.50 -1.46
CA HIS A 53 9.62 -20.05 -0.07
C HIS A 53 10.03 -21.15 0.92
N VAL A 54 11.24 -21.02 1.49
CA VAL A 54 11.67 -21.81 2.65
C VAL A 54 10.84 -21.43 3.86
N THR A 55 9.99 -22.34 4.33
CA THR A 55 9.19 -22.15 5.54
C THR A 55 10.10 -22.32 6.76
N ILE A 56 10.45 -21.23 7.44
CA ILE A 56 11.21 -21.31 8.69
C ILE A 56 10.22 -21.44 9.86
N PRO A 57 10.18 -22.58 10.60
CA PRO A 57 9.40 -22.67 11.82
C PRO A 57 10.25 -22.14 12.98
N ILE A 58 9.76 -21.15 13.73
CA ILE A 58 10.34 -20.89 15.04
C ILE A 58 9.29 -20.50 16.07
N ASP A 59 9.26 -21.36 17.09
CA ASP A 59 8.54 -21.27 18.33
C ASP A 59 8.84 -20.00 19.13
N ASN A 60 7.81 -19.54 19.84
CA ASN A 60 7.87 -18.78 21.08
C ASN A 60 8.77 -17.53 21.12
N VAL A 61 8.22 -16.40 20.69
CA VAL A 61 8.69 -15.07 21.13
C VAL A 61 7.62 -14.38 21.96
N LYS A 62 7.96 -14.14 23.22
CA LYS A 62 7.16 -13.56 24.31
C LYS A 62 6.32 -12.35 23.89
N GLN A 63 5.18 -12.18 24.59
CA GLN A 63 4.37 -10.96 24.60
C GLN A 63 5.25 -9.72 24.82
N LEU A 64 5.42 -8.90 23.79
CA LEU A 64 5.95 -7.55 23.91
C LEU A 64 4.76 -6.60 24.01
N VAL A 65 4.73 -5.81 25.07
CA VAL A 65 3.73 -4.79 25.35
C VAL A 65 3.79 -3.73 24.24
N GLY A 66 2.62 -3.36 23.69
CA GLY A 66 2.48 -2.79 22.33
C GLY A 66 3.23 -1.49 22.00
N LYS A 67 3.80 -0.76 22.97
CA LYS A 67 4.55 0.48 22.71
C LYS A 67 5.97 0.21 22.21
N ASP A 68 6.63 -0.81 22.74
CA ASP A 68 7.99 -1.20 22.31
C ASP A 68 7.97 -1.90 20.95
N LEU A 69 6.87 -2.60 20.64
CA LEU A 69 6.68 -3.28 19.37
C LEU A 69 6.52 -2.30 18.21
N GLU A 70 5.80 -1.19 18.39
CA GLU A 70 5.64 -0.18 17.34
C GLU A 70 6.97 0.50 17.00
N ILE A 71 7.80 0.77 18.01
CA ILE A 71 9.15 1.33 17.81
C ILE A 71 10.01 0.34 17.02
N HIS A 72 9.99 -0.93 17.41
CA HIS A 72 10.74 -1.98 16.72
C HIS A 72 10.31 -2.16 15.25
N ILE A 73 9.00 -2.11 14.97
CA ILE A 73 8.47 -2.14 13.60
C ILE A 73 9.01 -0.96 12.78
N LYS A 74 9.05 0.26 13.34
CA LYS A 74 9.60 1.43 12.65
C LYS A 74 11.09 1.29 12.33
N GLU A 75 11.86 0.67 13.23
CA GLU A 75 13.28 0.38 12.98
C GLU A 75 13.45 -0.63 11.83
N LEU A 76 12.64 -1.68 11.81
CA LEU A 76 12.62 -2.66 10.73
C LEU A 76 12.21 -2.03 9.39
N GLU A 77 11.19 -1.15 9.38
CA GLU A 77 10.78 -0.43 8.18
C GLU A 77 11.92 0.45 7.62
N LYS A 78 12.67 1.12 8.51
CA LYS A 78 13.86 1.88 8.12
C LYS A 78 14.93 0.97 7.51
N LYS A 79 15.19 -0.19 8.13
CA LYS A 79 16.17 -1.17 7.65
C LYS A 79 15.78 -1.74 6.28
N MET A 80 14.50 -2.09 6.09
CA MET A 80 13.94 -2.53 4.81
C MET A 80 14.14 -1.49 3.72
N ASN A 81 13.86 -0.21 4.01
CA ASN A 81 14.07 0.88 3.05
C ASN A 81 15.55 1.08 2.69
N THR A 82 16.47 0.86 3.64
CA THR A 82 17.91 0.88 3.37
C THR A 82 18.29 -0.25 2.41
N PHE A 83 17.87 -1.49 2.67
CA PHE A 83 18.11 -2.62 1.77
C PHE A 83 17.52 -2.40 0.38
N ALA A 84 16.28 -1.90 0.29
CA ALA A 84 15.66 -1.56 -0.98
C ALA A 84 16.43 -0.47 -1.75
N SER A 85 16.97 0.53 -1.04
CA SER A 85 17.81 1.58 -1.65
C SER A 85 19.15 1.05 -2.16
N ASN A 86 19.68 0.00 -1.51
CA ASN A 86 20.91 -0.68 -1.91
C ASN A 86 20.69 -1.76 -2.99
N LEU A 87 19.45 -1.96 -3.45
CA LEU A 87 19.03 -3.03 -4.39
C LEU A 87 19.17 -4.46 -3.81
N GLU A 88 19.21 -4.58 -2.48
CA GLU A 88 19.26 -5.85 -1.73
C GLU A 88 17.84 -6.36 -1.48
N PHE A 89 17.18 -6.84 -2.55
CA PHE A 89 15.74 -7.14 -2.51
C PHE A 89 15.39 -8.39 -1.69
N GLU A 90 16.25 -9.40 -1.62
CA GLU A 90 16.02 -10.61 -0.81
C GLU A 90 15.99 -10.29 0.69
N ASP A 91 16.93 -9.45 1.15
CA ASP A 91 16.98 -8.97 2.52
C ASP A 91 15.81 -8.04 2.83
N ALA A 92 15.44 -7.15 1.89
CA ALA A 92 14.27 -6.30 2.04
C ALA A 92 12.97 -7.13 2.13
N ALA A 93 12.83 -8.20 1.35
CA ALA A 93 11.69 -9.10 1.40
C ALA A 93 11.60 -9.84 2.74
N THR A 94 12.74 -10.33 3.25
CA THR A 94 12.80 -10.99 4.56
C THR A 94 12.35 -10.06 5.68
N VAL A 95 12.81 -8.80 5.67
CA VAL A 95 12.41 -7.80 6.68
C VAL A 95 10.93 -7.41 6.54
N ARG A 96 10.41 -7.30 5.31
CA ARG A 96 8.99 -7.05 5.04
C ARG A 96 8.10 -8.13 5.67
N ASP A 97 8.46 -9.39 5.48
CA ASP A 97 7.67 -10.52 5.97
C ASP A 97 7.67 -10.56 7.51
N GLU A 98 8.79 -10.21 8.14
CA GLU A 98 8.87 -10.06 9.59
C GLU A 98 8.00 -8.89 10.11
N ILE A 99 8.01 -7.74 9.44
CA ILE A 99 7.14 -6.60 9.79
C ILE A 99 5.67 -7.03 9.71
N ASN A 100 5.26 -7.73 8.66
CA ASN A 100 3.90 -8.22 8.48
C ASN A 100 3.51 -9.20 9.60
N ARG A 101 4.42 -10.10 9.99
CA ARG A 101 4.21 -11.02 11.11
C ARG A 101 3.99 -10.28 12.43
N LEU A 102 4.81 -9.27 12.72
CA LEU A 102 4.71 -8.49 13.95
C LEU A 102 3.41 -7.65 13.99
N LYS A 103 3.02 -7.04 12.87
CA LYS A 103 1.76 -6.30 12.73
C LYS A 103 0.53 -7.20 12.89
N ALA A 104 0.52 -8.38 12.26
CA ALA A 104 -0.56 -9.35 12.41
C ALA A 104 -0.73 -9.79 13.88
N LYS A 105 0.38 -10.02 14.57
CA LYS A 105 0.39 -10.36 16.01
C LYS A 105 -0.13 -9.20 16.88
N GLN A 106 0.23 -7.96 16.58
CA GLN A 106 -0.27 -6.77 17.29
C GLN A 106 -1.78 -6.60 17.15
N MET A 107 -2.34 -6.90 15.97
CA MET A 107 -3.77 -6.80 15.68
C MET A 107 -4.57 -8.01 16.16
N GLY A 108 -3.93 -9.02 16.76
CA GLY A 108 -4.60 -10.25 17.21
C GLY A 108 -5.14 -11.11 16.06
N LEU A 109 -4.65 -10.90 14.84
CA LEU A 109 -5.08 -11.64 13.66
C LEU A 109 -4.37 -13.00 13.63
N ASN A 110 -5.12 -14.07 13.85
CA ASN A 110 -4.62 -15.44 13.69
C ASN A 110 -4.45 -15.75 12.19
N LYS A 111 -3.40 -16.51 11.86
CA LYS A 111 -2.82 -16.76 10.51
C LYS A 111 -3.83 -17.13 9.40
N LYS A 112 -5.05 -17.60 9.74
CA LYS A 112 -6.13 -17.92 8.80
C LYS A 112 -6.75 -16.75 8.04
N ALA A 113 -6.47 -15.50 8.41
CA ALA A 113 -7.08 -14.32 7.76
C ALA A 113 -6.28 -13.77 6.56
N LEU A 114 -5.06 -14.26 6.33
CA LEU A 114 -4.19 -13.80 5.22
C LEU A 114 -4.11 -14.77 4.04
N GLU A 115 -4.87 -15.88 4.05
CA GLU A 115 -4.88 -16.90 3.00
C GLU A 115 -6.26 -17.03 2.32
N ARG A 116 -7.04 -15.95 2.20
CA ARG A 116 -8.30 -15.95 1.44
C ARG A 116 -8.50 -14.72 0.58
#